data_AF-A0A1M5PYQ6-F1
#
_entry.id   AF-A0A1M5PYQ6-F1
#
_cell.length_a   1.000
_cell.length_b   1.000
_cell.length_c   1.000
_cell.angle_alpha   90.00
_cell.angle_beta   90.00
_cell.angle_gamma   90.00
#
_symmetry.space_group_name_H-M   'P 1'
#
loop_
_entity.id
_entity.type
_entity.pdbx_description
1 polymer ?
#
loop_
_entity_poly.entity_id
_entity_poly.type
_entity_poly.pdbx_seq_one_letter_code
_entity_poly.pdbx_strand_id
1 'polypeptide(L)' 'MSIIVEVAKELLGMFLADARLTTATLVLVAIVAGLVVALRVEPLQGGCVLLLGCLAILVEAAVREARRRSAS' A
#
# COMPACT_ATOMS: atom_id res chain seq x y z
N MET A 1 2.47 -3.43 30.56
CA MET A 1 3.52 -4.20 31.29
C MET A 1 4.77 -4.21 30.42
N SER A 2 5.87 -3.66 30.95
CA SER A 2 7.13 -3.28 30.28
C SER A 2 6.95 -2.42 29.03
N ILE A 3 7.42 -1.17 29.08
CA ILE A 3 7.47 -0.21 27.96
C ILE A 3 8.00 -0.86 26.67
N ILE A 4 8.91 -1.82 26.80
CA ILE A 4 9.51 -2.56 25.68
C ILE A 4 8.46 -3.35 24.90
N VAL A 5 7.49 -3.97 25.58
CA VAL A 5 6.42 -4.77 24.94
C VAL A 5 5.39 -3.87 24.26
N GLU A 6 5.07 -2.71 24.85
CA GLU A 6 4.19 -1.71 24.23
C GLU A 6 4.81 -1.13 22.95
N VAL A 7 6.07 -0.71 23.02
CA VAL A 7 6.79 -0.18 21.85
C VAL A 7 6.94 -1.25 20.76
N ALA A 8 7.25 -2.51 21.13
CA ALA A 8 7.31 -3.61 20.17
C ALA A 8 5.95 -3.87 19.49
N LYS A 9 4.85 -3.80 20.24
CA LYS A 9 3.50 -3.97 19.70
C LYS A 9 3.09 -2.80 18.79
N GLU A 10 3.45 -1.57 19.15
CA GLU A 10 3.24 -0.37 18.32
C GLU A 10 4.03 -0.45 17.01
N LEU A 11 5.32 -0.80 17.10
CA LEU A 11 6.20 -1.00 15.94
C LEU A 11 5.70 -2.10 15.03
N LEU A 12 5.26 -3.23 15.58
CA LEU A 12 4.65 -4.31 14.81
C LEU A 12 3.32 -3.88 14.19
N GLY A 13 2.52 -3.05 14.88
CA GLY A 13 1.29 -2.48 14.35
C GLY A 13 1.53 -1.58 13.14
N MET A 14 2.52 -0.68 13.22
CA MET A 14 2.99 0.12 12.08
C MET A 14 3.52 -0.77 10.95
N PHE A 15 4.37 -1.74 11.25
CA PHE A 15 4.93 -2.65 10.25
C PHE A 15 3.85 -3.50 9.56
N LEU A 16 2.79 -3.90 10.26
CA LEU A 16 1.69 -4.68 9.67
C LEU A 16 0.80 -3.81 8.77
N ALA A 17 0.59 -2.55 9.15
CA ALA A 17 -0.05 -1.57 8.29
C ALA A 17 0.78 -1.31 7.03
N ASP A 18 2.11 -1.15 7.18
CA ASP A 18 3.06 -0.99 6.08
C ASP A 18 3.20 -2.27 5.23
N ALA A 19 3.13 -3.46 5.81
CA ALA A 19 3.18 -4.72 5.08
C ALA A 19 1.97 -4.85 4.16
N ARG A 20 0.78 -4.45 4.60
CA ARG A 20 -0.43 -4.46 3.77
C ARG A 20 -0.38 -3.41 2.66
N LEU A 21 0.20 -2.24 2.95
CA LEU A 21 0.46 -1.19 1.96
C LEU A 21 1.44 -1.68 0.89
N THR A 22 2.55 -2.26 1.32
CA THR A 22 3.58 -2.88 0.48
C THR A 22 2.99 -3.99 -0.38
N THR A 23 2.16 -4.86 0.21
CA THR A 23 1.48 -5.92 -0.54
C THR A 23 0.56 -5.36 -1.62
N ALA A 24 -0.22 -4.32 -1.32
CA ALA A 24 -1.09 -3.67 -2.30
C ALA A 24 -0.28 -3.07 -3.46
N THR A 25 0.84 -2.39 -3.15
CA THR A 25 1.76 -1.84 -4.16
C THR A 25 2.38 -2.94 -5.01
N LEU A 26 2.83 -4.05 -4.41
CA LEU A 26 3.39 -5.19 -5.15
C LEU A 26 2.34 -5.84 -6.08
N VAL A 27 1.09 -5.96 -5.63
CA VAL A 27 0.00 -6.46 -6.48
C VAL A 27 -0.25 -5.52 -7.65
N LEU A 28 -0.29 -4.20 -7.41
CA LEU A 28 -0.44 -3.22 -8.48
C LEU A 28 0.70 -3.30 -9.49
N VAL A 29 1.94 -3.40 -9.01
CA VAL A 29 3.12 -3.56 -9.86
C VAL A 29 3.03 -4.86 -10.68
N ALA A 30 2.61 -5.97 -10.08
CA ALA A 30 2.43 -7.23 -10.78
C ALA A 30 1.35 -7.14 -11.87
N ILE A 31 0.24 -6.46 -11.61
CA ILE A 31 -0.82 -6.21 -12.59
C ILE A 31 -0.28 -5.39 -13.77
N VAL A 32 0.41 -4.29 -13.49
CA VAL A 32 0.96 -3.43 -14.57
C VAL A 32 2.06 -4.14 -15.34
N ALA A 33 2.93 -4.89 -14.67
CA ALA A 33 3.94 -5.71 -15.32
C ALA A 33 3.29 -6.75 -16.26
N GLY A 34 2.22 -7.41 -15.81
CA GLY A 34 1.43 -8.31 -16.64
C GLY A 34 0.82 -7.60 -17.86
N LEU A 35 0.26 -6.41 -17.67
CA LEU A 35 -0.30 -5.61 -18.77
C LEU A 35 0.77 -5.24 -19.80
N VAL A 36 1.92 -4.73 -19.36
CA VAL A 36 2.99 -4.28 -20.26
C VAL A 36 3.63 -5.46 -20.99
N VAL A 37 3.89 -6.58 -20.29
CA VAL A 37 4.55 -7.75 -20.87
C VAL A 37 3.61 -8.55 -21.78
N ALA A 38 2.37 -8.79 -21.36
CA ALA A 38 1.42 -9.63 -22.10
C ALA A 38 0.66 -8.88 -23.20
N LEU A 39 0.28 -7.62 -22.94
CA LEU A 39 -0.56 -6.82 -23.83
C LEU A 39 0.22 -5.79 -24.66
N ARG A 40 1.55 -5.68 -24.46
CA ARG A 40 2.44 -4.69 -25.10
C ARG A 40 1.88 -3.26 -25.01
N VAL A 41 1.22 -2.95 -23.90
CA VAL A 41 0.72 -1.61 -23.62
C VAL A 41 1.88 -0.63 -23.68
N GLU A 42 1.67 0.57 -24.24
CA GLU A 42 2.70 1.58 -24.27
C GLU A 42 3.23 1.87 -22.85
N PRO A 43 4.55 1.96 -22.68
CA PRO A 43 5.16 2.10 -21.36
C PRO A 43 4.69 3.37 -20.64
N LEU A 44 4.30 4.41 -21.38
CA LEU A 44 3.74 5.64 -20.83
C LEU A 44 2.38 5.42 -20.15
N GLN A 45 1.52 4.59 -20.75
CA GLN A 45 0.21 4.26 -20.17
C GLN A 45 0.39 3.38 -18.92
N GLY A 46 1.29 2.40 -18.97
CA GLY A 46 1.66 1.59 -17.80
C GLY A 46 2.20 2.45 -16.64
N GLY A 47 3.06 3.43 -16.95
CA GLY A 47 3.57 4.41 -15.98
C GLY A 47 2.45 5.25 -15.35
N CYS A 48 1.49 5.75 -16.14
CA CYS A 48 0.33 6.47 -15.62
C CYS A 48 -0.52 5.61 -14.67
N VAL A 49 -0.75 4.34 -15.02
CA VAL A 49 -1.50 3.41 -14.15
C VAL A 49 -0.77 3.16 -12.84
N LEU A 50 0.56 3.00 -12.86
CA LEU A 50 1.35 2.87 -11.63
C LEU A 50 1.30 4.15 -10.78
N LEU A 51 1.47 5.31 -11.40
CA LEU A 51 1.45 6.59 -10.70
C LEU A 51 0.11 6.78 -9.98
N LEU A 52 -1.00 6.68 -10.72
CA LEU A 52 -2.34 6.88 -10.19
C LEU A 52 -2.73 5.77 -9.21
N GLY A 53 -2.36 4.52 -9.49
CA GLY A 53 -2.63 3.39 -8.61
C GLY A 53 -1.88 3.50 -7.27
N CYS A 54 -0.60 3.89 -7.28
CA CYS A 54 0.16 4.14 -6.05
C CYS A 54 -0.45 5.27 -5.23
N LEU A 55 -0.81 6.40 -5.87
CA LEU A 55 -1.51 7.50 -5.20
C LEU A 55 -2.83 7.04 -4.58
N ALA A 56 -3.62 6.26 -5.30
CA ALA A 56 -4.88 5.72 -4.79
C ALA A 56 -4.66 4.79 -3.58
N ILE A 57 -3.66 3.90 -3.63
CA ILE A 57 -3.30 3.01 -2.51
C ILE A 57 -2.89 3.83 -1.27
N LEU A 58 -2.08 4.88 -1.45
CA LEU A 58 -1.66 5.77 -0.36
C LEU A 58 -2.86 6.50 0.25
N VAL A 59 -3.74 7.06 -0.56
CA VAL A 59 -4.95 7.76 -0.09
C VAL A 59 -5.87 6.78 0.65
N GLU A 60 -6.14 5.60 0.08
CA GLU A 60 -6.97 4.58 0.71
C GLU A 60 -6.40 4.12 2.05
N ALA A 61 -5.08 3.99 2.15
CA ALA A 61 -4.43 3.66 3.41
C ALA A 61 -4.57 4.79 4.44
N ALA A 62 -4.28 6.04 4.05
CA ALA A 62 -4.38 7.20 4.92
C ALA A 62 -5.82 7.42 5.43
N VAL A 63 -6.81 7.36 4.53
CA VAL A 63 -8.22 7.53 4.89
C VAL A 63 -8.71 6.37 5.76
N ARG A 64 -8.26 5.15 5.49
CA ARG A 64 -8.60 3.99 6.33
C ARG A 64 -8.06 4.13 7.74
N GLU A 65 -6.83 4.59 7.89
CA GLU A 65 -6.23 4.81 9.20
C GLU A 65 -6.92 5.95 9.94
N ALA A 66 -7.23 7.04 9.25
CA ALA A 66 -8.03 8.13 9.80
C ALA A 66 -9.42 7.66 10.27
N ARG A 67 -10.09 6.80 9.48
CA ARG A 67 -11.39 6.21 9.86
C ARG A 67 -11.28 5.28 11.08
N ARG A 68 -10.23 4.43 11.15
CA ARG A 68 -9.99 3.56 12.30
C ARG A 68 -9.79 4.37 13.58
N ARG A 69 -9.06 5.49 13.50
CA ARG A 69 -8.80 6.38 14.64
C ARG A 69 -10.03 7.18 15.07
N SER A 70 -10.95 7.50 14.16
CA SER A 70 -12.19 8.23 14.47
C SER A 70 -13.31 7.34 15.03
N ALA A 71 -13.21 6.02 14.89
CA ALA A 71 -14.19 5.05 15.38
C ALA A 71 -13.79 4.40 16.72
N SER A 72 -12.66 4.81 17.31
CA SER A 72 -12.17 4.42 18.64
C SER A 72 -12.28 5.58 19.62
#